data_AF-A0A822FKP8-F1
#
_entry.id   AF-A0A822FKP8-F1
#
_cell.length_a   1.000
_cell.length_b   1.000
_cell.length_c   1.000
_cell.angle_alpha   90.00
_cell.angle_beta   90.00
_cell.angle_gamma   90.00
#
_symmetry.space_group_name_H-M   'P 1'
#
loop_
_entity.id
_entity.type
_entity.pdbx_description
1 polymer ?
#
loop_
_entity_poly.entity_id
_entity_poly.type
_entity_poly.pdbx_seq_one_letter_code
_entity_poly.pdbx_strand_id
1 'polypeptide(L)'
;MKLVTGNDSRPQSLVISDFNNDGLMDIGLVNSRANNIGIFLGYGNISFANQVIYSTGLYSSPCSMAVGDFNNDARVDLAFASCVSNNVGVILG
;
A
#
# COMPACT_ATOMS: atom_id res chain seq x y z
N MET A 1 18.33 -7.43 -1.66
CA MET A 1 17.85 -6.05 -1.40
C MET A 1 17.02 -6.05 -0.12
N LYS A 2 17.00 -4.96 0.65
CA LYS A 2 16.10 -4.78 1.81
C LYS A 2 15.44 -3.41 1.71
N LEU A 3 14.12 -3.36 1.77
CA LEU A 3 13.34 -2.11 1.81
C LEU A 3 13.01 -1.76 3.27
N VAL A 4 13.09 -0.49 3.62
CA VAL A 4 12.81 0.01 4.98
C VAL A 4 11.48 0.74 4.97
N THR A 5 10.55 0.29 5.82
CA THR A 5 9.15 0.74 5.79
C THR A 5 8.82 1.78 6.87
N GLY A 6 9.86 2.29 7.55
CA GLY A 6 9.75 3.24 8.66
C GLY A 6 9.96 2.61 10.03
N ASN A 7 10.19 3.45 11.04
CA ASN A 7 10.36 3.01 12.42
C ASN A 7 9.00 2.58 13.00
N ASP A 8 9.02 1.51 13.80
CA ASP A 8 7.82 0.93 14.45
C ASP A 8 6.64 0.68 13.48
N SER A 9 6.93 0.31 12.23
CA SER A 9 5.92 0.18 11.17
C SER A 9 5.07 -1.09 11.30
N ARG A 10 5.67 -2.20 11.73
CA ARG A 10 5.06 -3.55 11.80
C ARG A 10 4.29 -3.89 10.51
N PRO A 11 5.00 -4.12 9.38
CA PRO A 11 4.37 -4.53 8.13
C PRO A 11 3.62 -5.86 8.30
N GLN A 12 2.41 -5.97 7.77
CA GLN A 12 1.57 -7.18 7.94
C GLN A 12 1.12 -7.85 6.63
N SER A 13 0.85 -7.08 5.59
CA SER A 13 0.44 -7.58 4.27
C SER A 13 1.12 -6.75 3.20
N LEU A 14 1.29 -7.35 2.02
CA LEU A 14 1.79 -6.70 0.81
C LEU A 14 0.93 -7.06 -0.40
N VAL A 15 0.96 -6.19 -1.40
CA VAL A 15 0.35 -6.39 -2.72
C VAL A 15 1.33 -5.91 -3.79
N ILE A 16 1.23 -6.48 -4.98
CA ILE A 16 2.04 -6.11 -6.15
C ILE A 16 1.07 -5.66 -7.24
N SER A 17 1.31 -4.46 -7.78
CA SER A 17 0.56 -3.91 -8.91
C SER A 17 1.33 -2.72 -9.49
N ASP A 18 0.93 -2.25 -10.66
CA ASP A 18 1.42 -0.99 -11.24
C ASP A 18 0.55 0.17 -10.69
N PHE A 19 1.00 0.82 -9.61
CA PHE A 19 0.22 1.85 -8.90
C PHE A 19 0.35 3.24 -9.53
N ASN A 20 1.36 3.46 -10.38
CA ASN A 20 1.60 4.73 -11.06
C ASN A 20 1.33 4.67 -12.58
N ASN A 21 0.91 3.51 -13.10
CA ASN A 21 0.59 3.24 -14.50
C ASN A 21 1.79 3.48 -15.44
N ASP A 22 2.99 3.08 -15.01
CA ASP A 22 4.22 3.19 -15.80
C ASP A 22 4.65 1.90 -16.51
N GLY A 23 3.88 0.81 -16.31
CA GLY A 23 4.12 -0.52 -16.85
C GLY A 23 5.09 -1.37 -16.02
N LEU A 24 5.53 -0.89 -14.86
CA LEU A 24 6.44 -1.57 -13.95
C LEU A 24 5.69 -2.00 -12.67
N MET A 25 6.15 -3.10 -12.08
CA MET A 25 5.53 -3.63 -10.86
C MET A 25 6.05 -2.88 -9.63
N ASP A 26 5.13 -2.34 -8.85
CA ASP A 26 5.36 -1.67 -7.57
C ASP A 26 5.02 -2.60 -6.39
N ILE A 27 5.36 -2.16 -5.17
CA ILE A 27 5.03 -2.87 -3.94
C ILE A 27 4.21 -1.96 -3.01
N GLY A 28 2.96 -2.35 -2.74
CA GLY A 28 2.14 -1.79 -1.68
C GLY A 28 2.27 -2.61 -0.40
N LEU A 29 2.23 -1.99 0.77
CA LEU A 29 2.26 -2.65 2.07
C LEU A 29 1.46 -1.89 3.14
N VAL A 30 0.88 -2.62 4.08
CA VAL A 30 0.25 -2.03 5.28
C VAL A 30 1.20 -2.09 6.46
N ASN A 31 1.39 -0.95 7.11
CA ASN A 31 2.17 -0.79 8.33
C ASN A 31 1.21 -0.62 9.51
N SER A 32 0.87 -1.75 10.14
CA SER A 32 -0.20 -1.84 11.13
C SER A 32 0.05 -1.05 12.43
N ARG A 33 1.31 -0.77 12.79
CA ARG A 33 1.62 0.08 13.96
C ARG A 33 1.72 1.55 13.60
N ALA A 34 2.27 1.85 12.41
CA ALA A 34 2.39 3.21 11.92
C ALA A 34 1.09 3.76 11.31
N ASN A 35 0.02 2.96 11.22
CA ASN A 35 -1.30 3.33 10.71
C ASN A 35 -1.24 3.96 9.31
N ASN A 36 -0.48 3.32 8.41
CA ASN A 36 -0.34 3.79 7.05
C ASN A 36 -0.14 2.64 6.06
N ILE A 37 -0.27 2.99 4.79
CA ILE A 37 0.16 2.19 3.64
C ILE A 37 1.40 2.85 3.05
N GLY A 38 2.42 2.04 2.75
CA GLY A 38 3.58 2.45 1.97
C GLY A 38 3.49 1.88 0.56
N ILE A 39 3.88 2.66 -0.45
CA ILE A 39 4.01 2.21 -1.84
C ILE A 39 5.43 2.47 -2.34
N PHE A 40 6.17 1.42 -2.65
CA PHE A 40 7.49 1.48 -3.28
C PHE A 40 7.35 1.37 -4.80
N LEU A 41 7.68 2.44 -5.52
CA LEU A 41 7.63 2.46 -6.99
C LEU A 41 8.82 1.72 -7.58
N GLY A 42 8.58 0.80 -8.52
CA GLY A 42 9.57 -0.05 -9.15
C GLY A 42 10.28 0.63 -10.32
N TYR A 43 11.56 0.30 -10.51
CA TYR A 43 12.34 0.72 -11.68
C TYR A 43 12.52 -0.41 -12.72
N GLY A 44 11.79 -1.52 -12.59
CA GLY A 44 11.83 -2.64 -13.54
C GLY A 44 13.10 -3.52 -13.47
N ASN A 45 14.04 -3.19 -12.58
CA ASN A 45 15.32 -3.86 -12.43
C ASN A 45 15.56 -4.35 -10.98
N ILE A 46 14.49 -4.73 -10.27
CA ILE A 46 14.53 -5.20 -8.88
C ILE A 46 15.05 -4.08 -7.93
N SER A 47 14.95 -2.82 -8.35
CA SER A 47 15.17 -1.66 -7.50
C SER A 47 13.92 -0.78 -7.41
N PHE A 48 13.82 0.00 -6.34
CA PHE A 48 12.62 0.73 -5.98
C PHE A 48 12.97 2.12 -5.45
N ALA A 49 12.08 3.09 -5.69
CA ALA A 49 12.13 4.42 -5.10
C ALA A 49 11.86 4.36 -3.58
N ASN A 50 12.02 5.50 -2.90
CA ASN A 50 11.51 5.65 -1.54
C ASN A 50 9.98 5.51 -1.53
N GLN A 51 9.43 4.93 -0.47
CA GLN A 51 7.99 4.74 -0.38
C GLN A 51 7.21 6.06 -0.32
N VAL A 52 6.07 6.08 -1.01
CA VAL A 52 5.01 7.07 -0.82
C VAL A 52 4.12 6.58 0.32
N ILE A 53 3.71 7.47 1.23
CA ILE A 53 2.94 7.12 2.43
C ILE A 53 1.51 7.64 2.35
N TYR A 54 0.54 6.77 2.60
CA TYR A 54 -0.87 7.09 2.72
C TYR A 54 -1.36 6.76 4.13
N SER A 55 -1.91 7.75 4.84
CA SER A 55 -2.50 7.52 6.16
C SER A 55 -3.76 6.68 6.05
N THR A 56 -3.90 5.68 6.91
CA THR A 56 -5.15 4.91 7.04
C THR A 56 -6.02 5.40 8.20
N GLY A 57 -5.65 6.54 8.81
CA GLY A 57 -6.33 7.12 9.96
C GLY A 57 -5.77 6.65 11.30
N LEU A 58 -5.96 7.46 12.35
CA LEU A 58 -5.46 7.17 13.69
C LEU A 58 -6.07 5.88 14.24
N TYR A 59 -5.25 5.05 14.88
CA TYR A 59 -5.64 3.78 15.52
C TYR A 59 -6.31 2.78 14.56
N SER A 60 -6.09 2.90 13.26
CA SER A 60 -6.70 2.03 12.25
C SER A 60 -6.14 0.60 12.27
N SER A 61 -4.83 0.46 12.52
CA SER A 61 -4.11 -0.81 12.46
C SER A 61 -4.48 -1.66 11.23
N PRO A 62 -4.15 -1.17 10.01
CA PRO A 62 -4.44 -1.89 8.78
C PRO A 62 -3.69 -3.22 8.75
N CYS A 63 -4.37 -4.27 8.28
CA CYS A 63 -3.88 -5.65 8.40
C CYS A 63 -3.99 -6.48 7.11
N SER A 64 -4.79 -6.04 6.14
CA SER A 64 -4.95 -6.74 4.85
C SER A 64 -5.20 -5.74 3.73
N MET A 65 -4.90 -6.14 2.50
CA MET A 65 -5.09 -5.35 1.29
C MET A 65 -5.60 -6.19 0.13
N ALA A 66 -6.28 -5.52 -0.80
CA ALA A 66 -6.63 -6.02 -2.12
C ALA A 66 -6.45 -4.89 -3.15
N VAL A 67 -6.22 -5.27 -4.41
CA VAL A 67 -6.08 -4.35 -5.53
C VAL A 67 -7.08 -4.69 -6.62
N GLY A 68 -7.53 -3.67 -7.35
CA GLY A 68 -8.47 -3.80 -8.46
C GLY A 68 -8.88 -2.43 -8.98
N ASP A 69 -9.61 -2.38 -10.08
CA ASP A 69 -10.27 -1.17 -10.55
C ASP A 69 -11.68 -1.14 -9.91
N PHE A 70 -11.83 -0.41 -8.81
CA PHE A 70 -13.07 -0.37 -8.04
C PHE A 70 -14.01 0.78 -8.47
N ASN A 71 -13.47 1.77 -9.17
CA ASN A 71 -14.24 2.93 -9.66
C ASN A 71 -14.46 2.92 -11.19
N ASN A 72 -13.91 1.94 -11.90
CA ASN A 72 -13.98 1.75 -13.36
C ASN A 72 -13.33 2.90 -14.16
N ASP A 73 -12.18 3.40 -13.71
CA ASP A 73 -11.37 4.43 -14.39
C ASP A 73 -10.14 3.88 -15.12
N ALA A 74 -9.99 2.54 -15.14
CA ALA A 74 -8.86 1.81 -15.70
C ALA A 74 -7.50 2.05 -15.00
N ARG A 75 -7.51 2.57 -13.77
CA ARG A 75 -6.35 2.67 -12.89
C ARG A 75 -6.49 1.67 -11.75
N VAL A 76 -5.35 1.33 -11.15
CA VAL A 76 -5.30 0.40 -10.02
C VAL A 76 -5.69 1.15 -8.75
N ASP A 77 -6.81 0.73 -8.15
CA ASP A 77 -7.18 1.14 -6.81
C ASP A 77 -6.67 0.13 -5.77
N LEU A 78 -6.54 0.60 -4.52
CA LEU A 78 -6.11 -0.20 -3.38
C LEU A 78 -7.17 -0.13 -2.27
N ALA A 79 -7.72 -1.29 -1.90
CA ALA A 79 -8.57 -1.44 -0.73
C ALA A 79 -7.78 -2.01 0.45
N PHE A 80 -8.08 -1.58 1.67
CA PHE A 80 -7.48 -2.11 2.89
C PHE A 80 -8.53 -2.35 3.98
N ALA A 81 -8.28 -3.38 4.80
CA ALA A 81 -9.06 -3.65 6.00
C ALA A 81 -8.29 -3.23 7.25
N SER A 82 -8.99 -2.56 8.16
CA SER A 82 -8.47 -2.12 9.45
C SER A 82 -9.00 -2.99 10.57
N CYS A 83 -8.11 -3.80 11.15
CA CYS A 83 -8.47 -4.81 12.14
C CYS A 83 -8.91 -4.21 13.49
N VAL A 84 -8.60 -2.94 13.78
CA VAL A 84 -8.95 -2.30 15.05
C VAL A 84 -10.13 -1.32 14.90
N SER A 85 -10.15 -0.52 13.83
CA SER A 85 -11.23 0.46 13.60
C SER A 85 -12.48 -0.11 12.92
N ASN A 86 -12.51 -1.41 12.61
CA ASN A 86 -13.65 -2.11 11.99
C ASN A 86 -14.14 -1.45 10.69
N ASN A 87 -13.24 -0.89 9.89
CA ASN A 87 -13.57 -0.24 8.63
C ASN A 87 -12.71 -0.77 7.47
N VAL A 88 -13.19 -0.50 6.27
CA VAL A 88 -12.49 -0.72 5.00
C VAL A 88 -12.31 0.65 4.36
N GLY A 89 -11.12 0.92 3.87
CA GLY A 89 -10.83 2.12 3.07
C GLY A 89 -10.40 1.74 1.66
N VAL A 90 -10.57 2.68 0.74
CA VAL A 90 -10.11 2.58 -0.65
C VAL A 90 -9.28 3.82 -0.98
N ILE A 91 -8.12 3.62 -1.59
CA ILE A 91 -7.27 4.65 -2.19
C ILE A 91 -7.44 4.51 -3.70
N LEU A 92 -7.87 5.59 -4.36
CA LEU A 92 -8.06 5.62 -5.81
C LEU A 92 -6.76 5.96 -6.54
N GLY A 93 -6.57 5.36 -7.71
CA GLY A 93 -5.40 5.54 -8.59
C GLY A 93 -5.41 6.76 -9.52
#